data_AF-A0A520CS28-F1
#
_entry.id   AF-A0A520CS28-F1
#
_cell.length_a   1.000
_cell.length_b   1.000
_cell.length_c   1.000
_cell.angle_alpha   90.00
_cell.angle_beta   90.00
_cell.angle_gamma   90.00
#
_symmetry.space_group_name_H-M   'P 1'
#
loop_
_entity.id
_entity.type
_entity.pdbx_description
1 polymer ?
#
loop_
_entity_poly.entity_id
_entity_poly.type
_entity_poly.pdbx_seq_one_letter_code
_entity_poly.pdbx_strand_id
1 'polypeptide(L)'
;METNYLESTIKQFEYYKMLGDKTFAQLNEEQLFWQFNEESNSIAMIVKHLCGNMLSRFTDFLTSDGEKEWRNRDAEFENDIVDKTDLLAKWDEGWQCLFNAINTLTE
;
A
#
# COMPACT_ATOMS: atom_id res chain seq x y z
N MET A 1 -23.45 -20.38 12.30
CA MET A 1 -22.92 -19.73 11.09
C MET A 1 -21.43 -19.94 11.16
N GLU A 2 -20.86 -20.71 10.23
CA GLU A 2 -19.41 -20.68 10.05
C GLU A 2 -19.03 -19.26 9.66
N THR A 3 -18.12 -18.68 10.42
CA THR A 3 -17.63 -17.33 10.18
C THR A 3 -16.55 -17.44 9.11
N ASN A 4 -16.87 -17.13 7.85
CA ASN A 4 -15.86 -17.06 6.79
C ASN A 4 -15.06 -15.76 6.94
N TYR A 5 -14.21 -15.73 7.97
CA TYR A 5 -13.45 -14.57 8.39
C TYR A 5 -12.40 -14.20 7.35
N LEU A 6 -11.74 -15.20 6.75
CA LEU A 6 -10.74 -15.02 5.71
C LEU A 6 -11.38 -14.39 4.46
N GLU A 7 -12.50 -14.93 3.96
CA GLU A 7 -13.20 -14.35 2.82
C GLU A 7 -13.66 -12.91 3.11
N SER A 8 -14.20 -12.68 4.31
CA SER A 8 -14.64 -11.34 4.72
C SER A 8 -13.49 -10.34 4.78
N THR A 9 -12.33 -10.77 5.28
CA THR A 9 -11.12 -9.95 5.37
C THR A 9 -10.55 -9.62 4.00
N ILE A 10 -10.49 -10.60 3.09
CA ILE A 10 -10.03 -10.38 1.71
C ILE A 10 -10.92 -9.34 1.01
N LYS A 11 -12.25 -9.49 1.09
CA LYS A 11 -13.20 -8.52 0.51
C LYS A 11 -13.04 -7.12 1.11
N GLN A 12 -12.74 -7.03 2.41
CA GLN A 12 -12.52 -5.76 3.07
C GLN A 12 -11.25 -5.06 2.56
N PHE A 13 -10.17 -5.81 2.30
CA PHE A 13 -8.96 -5.29 1.68
C PHE A 13 -9.19 -4.85 0.23
N GLU A 14 -9.90 -5.65 -0.58
CA GLU A 14 -10.27 -5.28 -1.95
C GLU A 14 -11.09 -3.99 -1.98
N TYR A 15 -12.03 -3.84 -1.04
CA TYR A 15 -12.81 -2.63 -0.87
C TYR A 15 -11.91 -1.42 -0.55
N TYR A 16 -10.92 -1.56 0.35
CA TYR A 16 -10.01 -0.46 0.66
C TYR A 16 -9.10 -0.08 -0.52
N LYS A 17 -8.58 -1.07 -1.27
CA LYS A 17 -7.85 -0.77 -2.51
C LYS A 17 -8.73 0.01 -3.49
N MET A 18 -9.95 -0.45 -3.70
CA MET A 18 -10.92 0.20 -4.59
C MET A 18 -11.22 1.66 -4.20
N LEU A 19 -11.29 1.98 -2.90
CA LEU A 19 -11.44 3.36 -2.45
C LEU A 19 -10.23 4.23 -2.82
N GLY A 20 -9.01 3.70 -2.69
CA GLY A 20 -7.79 4.38 -3.14
C GLY A 20 -7.79 4.59 -4.65
N ASP A 21 -8.08 3.55 -5.43
CA ASP A 21 -8.16 3.61 -6.90
C ASP A 21 -9.14 4.70 -7.37
N LYS A 22 -10.35 4.74 -6.77
CA LYS A 22 -11.35 5.77 -7.07
C LYS A 22 -10.93 7.17 -6.64
N THR A 23 -10.13 7.28 -5.59
CA THR A 23 -9.58 8.57 -5.15
C THR A 23 -8.58 9.09 -6.18
N PHE A 24 -7.65 8.26 -6.64
CA PHE A 24 -6.65 8.67 -7.64
C PHE A 24 -7.26 9.00 -9.00
N ALA A 25 -8.38 8.37 -9.35
CA ALA A 25 -9.12 8.67 -10.57
C ALA A 25 -9.73 10.09 -10.58
N GLN A 26 -10.03 10.66 -9.40
CA GLN A 26 -10.66 11.98 -9.27
C GLN A 26 -9.65 13.13 -9.18
N LEU A 27 -8.38 12.83 -8.89
CA LEU A 27 -7.34 13.83 -8.63
C LEU A 27 -6.43 14.01 -9.84
N ASN A 28 -6.04 15.26 -10.09
CA ASN A 28 -4.95 15.57 -10.99
C ASN A 28 -3.59 15.29 -10.33
N GLU A 29 -2.50 15.37 -11.10
CA GLU A 29 -1.17 15.08 -10.59
C GLU A 29 -0.74 16.03 -9.47
N GLU A 30 -0.90 17.34 -9.66
CA GLU A 30 -0.55 18.35 -8.65
C GLU A 30 -1.19 18.04 -7.28
N GLN A 31 -2.46 17.62 -7.27
CA GLN A 31 -3.18 17.26 -6.04
C GLN A 31 -2.66 15.99 -5.37
N LEU A 32 -2.10 15.03 -6.12
CA LEU A 32 -1.51 13.81 -5.56
C LEU A 32 -0.18 14.10 -4.84
N PHE A 33 0.56 15.08 -5.34
CA PHE A 33 1.87 15.47 -4.81
C PHE A 33 1.82 16.68 -3.86
N TRP A 34 0.66 17.31 -3.72
CA TRP A 34 0.48 18.48 -2.88
C TRP A 34 0.71 18.18 -1.39
N GLN A 35 1.36 19.14 -0.72
CA GLN A 35 1.57 19.16 0.72
C GLN A 35 1.15 20.52 1.26
N PHE A 36 0.49 20.55 2.42
CA PHE A 36 0.13 21.80 3.07
C PHE A 36 1.36 22.53 3.62
N ASN A 37 2.29 21.79 4.22
CA ASN A 37 3.57 22.26 4.76
C ASN A 37 4.58 21.08 4.81
N GLU A 38 5.83 21.37 5.20
CA GLU A 38 6.92 20.37 5.29
C GLU A 38 6.68 19.27 6.33
N GLU A 39 5.75 19.46 7.26
CA GLU A 39 5.37 18.46 8.28
C GLU A 39 4.18 17.59 7.84
N SER A 40 3.61 17.86 6.66
CA SER A 40 2.43 17.18 6.14
C SER A 40 2.80 16.20 5.02
N ASN A 41 2.24 15.00 5.05
CA ASN A 41 2.44 14.02 3.99
C ASN A 41 1.52 14.31 2.78
N SER A 42 2.07 14.20 1.57
CA SER A 42 1.26 14.12 0.35
C SER A 42 0.60 12.75 0.22
N ILE A 43 -0.35 12.62 -0.71
CA ILE A 43 -0.92 11.32 -1.06
C ILE A 43 0.17 10.40 -1.62
N ALA A 44 1.09 10.93 -2.42
CA ALA A 44 2.24 10.17 -2.94
C ALA A 44 3.10 9.58 -1.81
N MET A 45 3.44 10.37 -0.78
CA MET A 45 4.19 9.88 0.38
C MET A 45 3.43 8.79 1.14
N ILE A 46 2.12 8.95 1.33
CA ILE A 46 1.29 7.94 1.99
C ILE A 46 1.28 6.64 1.16
N VAL A 47 1.16 6.71 -0.17
CA VAL A 47 1.24 5.54 -1.05
C VAL A 47 2.59 4.85 -0.94
N LYS A 48 3.70 5.61 -0.93
CA LYS A 48 5.05 5.08 -0.73
C LYS A 48 5.16 4.33 0.59
N HIS A 49 4.68 4.94 1.67
CA HIS A 49 4.68 4.34 3.01
C HIS A 49 3.86 3.04 3.07
N LEU A 50 2.67 3.04 2.47
CA LEU A 50 1.82 1.85 2.38
C LEU A 50 2.49 0.73 1.57
N CYS A 51 3.12 1.06 0.44
CA CYS A 51 3.89 0.12 -0.37
C CYS A 51 5.03 -0.51 0.44
N GLY A 52 5.88 0.30 1.08
CA GLY A 52 6.98 -0.19 1.93
C GLY A 52 6.50 -1.06 3.10
N ASN A 53 5.39 -0.68 3.73
CA ASN A 53 4.76 -1.51 4.76
C ASN A 53 4.29 -2.87 4.23
N MET A 54 3.57 -2.89 3.10
CA MET A 54 3.05 -4.13 2.52
C MET A 54 4.19 -5.04 2.07
N LEU A 55 5.19 -4.50 1.36
CA LEU A 55 6.36 -5.27 0.95
C LEU A 55 7.10 -5.87 2.15
N SER A 56 7.31 -5.08 3.21
CA SER A 56 8.03 -5.58 4.39
C SER A 56 7.24 -6.65 5.14
N ARG A 57 5.94 -6.46 5.35
CA ARG A 57 5.11 -7.35 6.18
C ARG A 57 4.69 -8.63 5.47
N PHE A 58 4.52 -8.59 4.15
CA PHE A 58 3.93 -9.68 3.37
C PHE A 58 4.92 -10.38 2.42
N THR A 59 6.14 -9.90 2.27
CA THR A 59 7.21 -10.70 1.64
C THR A 59 7.64 -11.80 2.58
N ASP A 60 7.77 -13.03 2.07
CA ASP A 60 8.10 -14.22 2.88
C ASP A 60 7.15 -14.36 4.08
N PHE A 61 5.85 -14.14 3.82
CA PHE A 61 4.78 -14.16 4.80
C PHE A 61 4.75 -15.50 5.54
N LEU A 62 4.66 -15.45 6.88
CA LEU A 62 4.72 -16.59 7.81
C LEU A 62 6.07 -17.33 7.90
N THR A 63 7.05 -17.02 7.05
CA THR A 63 8.35 -17.72 7.03
C THR A 63 9.51 -16.86 7.53
N SER A 64 9.30 -15.56 7.70
CA SER A 64 10.31 -14.64 8.21
C SER A 64 9.66 -13.45 8.94
N ASP A 65 10.49 -12.65 9.61
CA ASP A 65 10.03 -11.41 10.24
C ASP A 65 9.49 -10.43 9.18
N GLY A 66 8.44 -9.71 9.55
CA GLY A 66 7.82 -8.67 8.75
C GLY A 66 8.53 -7.30 8.86
N GLU A 67 9.52 -7.14 9.73
CA GLU A 67 10.49 -6.03 9.62
C GLU A 67 11.72 -6.49 8.85
N LYS A 68 11.83 -6.05 7.60
CA LYS A 68 12.94 -6.42 6.73
C LYS A 68 14.10 -5.45 6.92
N GLU A 69 15.33 -5.97 6.95
CA GLU A 69 16.54 -5.14 7.10
C GLU A 69 16.69 -4.10 5.98
N TRP A 70 16.15 -4.38 4.80
CA TRP A 70 16.15 -3.46 3.66
C TRP A 70 15.11 -2.35 3.77
N ARG A 71 14.17 -2.41 4.72
CA ARG A 71 13.14 -1.40 4.88
C ARG A 71 13.72 -0.17 5.58
N ASN A 72 13.76 0.95 4.86
CA ASN A 72 14.08 2.26 5.42
C ASN A 72 12.80 3.09 5.57
N ARG A 73 12.20 3.05 6.77
CA ARG A 73 10.93 3.73 7.05
C ARG A 73 11.01 5.25 6.90
N ASP A 74 12.12 5.86 7.32
CA ASP A 74 12.24 7.32 7.28
C ASP A 74 12.32 7.82 5.83
N ALA A 75 13.01 7.07 4.96
CA ALA A 75 13.07 7.36 3.53
C ALA A 75 11.70 7.22 2.82
N GLU A 76 10.72 6.50 3.39
CA GLU A 76 9.37 6.40 2.83
C GLU A 76 8.62 7.75 2.85
N PHE A 77 9.11 8.74 3.61
CA PHE A 77 8.55 10.11 3.68
C PHE A 77 9.33 11.12 2.83
N GLU A 78 10.28 10.64 2.01
CA GLU A 78 10.96 11.44 1.00
C GLU A 78 10.22 11.36 -0.34
N ASN A 79 10.09 12.48 -1.05
CA ASN A 79 9.29 12.60 -2.28
C ASN A 79 10.12 12.21 -3.52
N ASP A 80 10.39 10.92 -3.69
CA ASP A 80 11.12 10.36 -4.83
C ASP A 80 10.22 9.72 -5.90
N ILE A 81 8.90 9.64 -5.65
CA ILE A 81 7.92 9.27 -6.66
C ILE A 81 7.85 10.40 -7.70
N VAL A 82 8.11 10.06 -8.95
CA VAL A 82 8.37 11.06 -10.00
C VAL A 82 7.08 11.63 -10.59
N ASP A 83 6.07 10.78 -10.79
CA ASP A 83 4.83 11.14 -11.47
C ASP A 83 3.66 10.23 -11.06
N LYS A 84 2.45 10.53 -11.58
CA LYS A 84 1.26 9.73 -11.29
C LYS A 84 1.39 8.26 -11.74
N THR A 85 2.16 7.98 -12.78
CA THR A 85 2.36 6.61 -13.28
C THR A 85 3.16 5.79 -12.27
N ASP A 86 4.25 6.37 -11.76
CA ASP A 86 5.09 5.76 -10.72
C ASP A 86 4.32 5.57 -9.41
N LEU A 87 3.48 6.55 -9.02
CA LEU A 87 2.57 6.43 -7.87
C LEU A 87 1.65 5.22 -7.99
N LEU A 88 1.02 5.04 -9.16
CA LEU A 88 0.12 3.91 -9.40
C LEU A 88 0.87 2.59 -9.43
N ALA A 89 2.08 2.56 -10.00
CA ALA A 89 2.93 1.38 -9.99
C ALA A 89 3.28 0.95 -8.55
N LYS A 90 3.67 1.89 -7.68
CA LYS A 90 3.95 1.63 -6.26
C LYS A 90 2.72 1.17 -5.49
N TRP A 91 1.57 1.78 -5.76
CA TRP A 91 0.30 1.38 -5.17
C TRP A 91 -0.05 -0.07 -5.52
N ASP A 92 -0.01 -0.42 -6.81
CA ASP A 92 -0.33 -1.77 -7.27
C ASP A 92 0.70 -2.81 -6.81
N GLU A 93 2.00 -2.46 -6.78
CA GLU A 93 3.07 -3.31 -6.25
C GLU A 93 2.80 -3.75 -4.80
N GLY A 94 2.49 -2.79 -3.92
CA GLY A 94 2.22 -3.09 -2.51
C GLY A 94 0.99 -3.97 -2.32
N TRP A 95 -0.12 -3.62 -2.98
CA TRP A 95 -1.35 -4.40 -2.89
C TRP A 95 -1.20 -5.80 -3.49
N GLN A 96 -0.50 -5.94 -4.61
CA GLN A 96 -0.24 -7.25 -5.20
C GLN A 96 0.59 -8.12 -4.26
N CYS A 97 1.59 -7.58 -3.57
CA CYS A 97 2.35 -8.30 -2.55
C CYS A 97 1.43 -8.83 -1.43
N LEU A 98 0.58 -7.97 -0.87
CA LEU A 98 -0.37 -8.35 0.17
C LEU A 98 -1.34 -9.44 -0.31
N PHE A 99 -1.99 -9.24 -1.47
CA PHE A 99 -2.96 -10.21 -1.99
C PHE A 99 -2.33 -11.55 -2.36
N ASN A 100 -1.14 -11.54 -2.95
CA ASN A 100 -0.41 -12.77 -3.23
C ASN A 100 -0.12 -13.56 -1.94
N ALA A 101 0.16 -12.88 -0.83
CA ALA A 101 0.42 -13.53 0.45
C ALA A 101 -0.86 -14.06 1.12
N ILE A 102 -1.92 -13.26 1.22
CA ILE A 102 -3.11 -13.66 1.97
C ILE A 102 -4.02 -14.65 1.21
N ASN A 103 -3.97 -14.66 -0.13
CA ASN A 103 -4.79 -15.57 -0.94
C ASN A 103 -4.28 -17.02 -0.92
N THR A 104 -3.09 -17.29 -0.35
CA THR A 104 -2.61 -18.67 -0.14
C THR A 104 -3.12 -19.28 1.15
N LEU A 105 -3.77 -18.49 2.01
CA LEU A 105 -4.28 -18.96 3.30
C LEU A 105 -5.51 -19.84 3.13
N THR A 106 -5.70 -20.73 4.09
CA THR A 106 -6.87 -21.61 4.21
C THR A 106 -7.40 -21.54 5.64
N GLU A 107 -8.72 -21.59 5.81
CA GLU A 107 -9.37 -21.68 7.13
C GLU A 107 -9.32 -23.09 7.73
#